data_AF-A0A352VGC2-F1
#
_entry.id   AF-A0A352VGC2-F1
#
_cell.length_a   1.000
_cell.length_b   1.000
_cell.length_c   1.000
_cell.angle_alpha   90.00
_cell.angle_beta   90.00
_cell.angle_gamma   90.00
#
_symmetry.space_group_name_H-M   'P 1'
#
loop_
_entity.id
_entity.type
_entity.pdbx_description
1 polymer ?
#
loop_
_entity_poly.entity_id
_entity_poly.type
_entity_poly.pdbx_seq_one_letter_code
_entity_poly.pdbx_strand_id
1 'polypeptide(L)' 'DAHETLVERGVTFDVDPHFVHDMGDHELWLAFFKDSEENQLALMCGVAKS' A
#
# COMPACT_ATOMS: atom_id res chain seq x y z
N ASP A 1 11.58 1.08 0.15
CA ASP A 1 10.41 0.27 0.62
C ASP A 1 9.68 -0.42 -0.54
N ALA A 2 8.70 -1.30 -0.25
CA ALA A 2 7.98 -2.06 -1.28
C ALA A 2 7.22 -1.16 -2.29
N HIS A 3 6.57 -0.09 -1.81
CA HIS A 3 5.91 0.91 -2.66
C HIS A 3 6.90 1.58 -3.62
N GLU A 4 8.00 2.12 -3.10
CA GLU A 4 9.08 2.74 -3.88
C GLU A 4 9.64 1.79 -4.95
N THR A 5 9.90 0.53 -4.59
CA THR A 5 10.39 -0.49 -5.53
C THR A 5 9.43 -0.72 -6.69
N LEU A 6 8.12 -0.66 -6.44
CA LEU A 6 7.10 -0.84 -7.46
C LEU A 6 6.98 0.40 -8.35
N VAL A 7 7.06 1.61 -7.77
CA VAL A 7 7.10 2.87 -8.52
C VAL A 7 8.31 2.90 -9.46
N GLU A 8 9.50 2.53 -8.98
CA GLU A 8 10.71 2.44 -9.81
C GLU A 8 10.58 1.43 -10.96
N ARG A 9 9.74 0.41 -10.79
CA ARG A 9 9.42 -0.59 -11.83
C ARG A 9 8.30 -0.14 -12.77
N GLY A 10 7.79 1.08 -12.61
CA GLY A 10 6.76 1.67 -13.47
C GLY A 10 5.32 1.33 -13.07
N VAL A 11 5.09 0.84 -11.86
CA VAL A 11 3.72 0.68 -11.33
C VAL A 11 3.17 2.05 -10.95
N THR A 12 2.01 2.39 -11.51
CA THR A 12 1.25 3.58 -11.12
C THR A 12 0.30 3.23 -10.00
N PHE A 13 0.37 3.96 -8.89
CA PHE A 13 -0.59 3.85 -7.80
C PHE A 13 -1.76 4.82 -8.04
N ASP A 14 -2.98 4.31 -7.91
CA ASP A 14 -4.20 5.12 -7.91
C ASP A 14 -4.34 5.86 -6.57
N VAL A 15 -3.84 5.24 -5.49
CA VAL A 15 -3.80 5.80 -4.14
C VAL A 15 -2.48 5.43 -3.49
N ASP A 16 -1.71 6.43 -3.09
CA ASP A 16 -0.48 6.27 -2.31
C ASP A 16 -0.73 5.67 -0.92
N PRO A 17 0.31 5.18 -0.23
CA PRO A 17 0.19 4.64 1.13
C PRO A 17 -0.51 5.61 2.07
N HIS A 18 -1.60 5.16 2.68
CA HIS A 18 -2.37 5.94 3.65
C HIS A 18 -2.88 5.06 4.79
N PHE A 19 -3.09 5.70 5.94
CA PHE A 19 -3.69 5.07 7.11
C PHE A 19 -5.13 4.66 6.81
N VAL A 20 -5.48 3.42 7.17
CA VAL A 20 -6.82 2.86 6.97
C VAL A 20 -7.47 2.46 8.29
N HIS A 21 -6.70 1.89 9.22
CA HIS A 21 -7.27 1.39 10.47
C HIS A 21 -6.25 1.32 11.60
N ASP A 22 -6.73 1.52 12.83
CA ASP A 22 -5.98 1.30 14.06
C ASP A 22 -6.34 -0.09 14.62
N MET A 23 -5.38 -1.02 14.61
CA MET A 23 -5.58 -2.38 15.14
C MET A 23 -5.29 -2.47 16.65
N GLY A 24 -4.92 -1.36 17.29
CA GLY A 24 -4.55 -1.29 18.71
C GLY A 24 -3.04 -1.36 18.92
N ASP A 25 -2.40 -2.46 18.51
CA ASP A 25 -0.95 -2.67 18.62
C ASP A 25 -0.17 -2.18 17.38
N HIS A 26 -0.84 -2.08 16.23
CA HIS A 26 -0.26 -1.54 14.99
C HIS A 26 -1.29 -0.77 14.18
N GLU A 27 -0.79 0.06 13.27
CA GLU A 27 -1.60 0.74 12.26
C GLU A 27 -1.59 -0.05 10.96
N LEU A 28 -2.77 -0.17 10.35
CA LEU A 28 -2.93 -0.72 9.02
C LEU A 28 -2.86 0.41 7.98
N TRP A 29 -1.90 0.29 7.08
CA TRP A 29 -1.67 1.19 5.96
C TRP A 29 -1.87 0.45 4.64
N LEU A 30 -2.61 1.06 3.70
CA LEU A 30 -2.84 0.49 2.36
C LEU A 30 -2.43 1.48 1.27
N ALA A 31 -2.01 0.94 0.12
CA ALA A 31 -1.87 1.66 -1.15
C ALA A 31 -2.54 0.83 -2.26
N PHE A 32 -3.13 1.48 -3.26
CA PHE A 32 -3.92 0.81 -4.30
C PHE A 32 -3.34 1.06 -5.69
N PHE A 33 -3.30 0.03 -6.51
CA PHE A 33 -2.84 0.06 -7.90
C PHE A 33 -3.52 -1.05 -8.70
N LYS A 34 -3.37 -1.02 -10.02
CA LYS A 34 -3.88 -2.06 -10.91
C LYS A 34 -2.77 -2.92 -11.48
N ASP A 35 -3.08 -4.19 -11.72
CA ASP A 35 -2.25 -5.06 -12.55
C ASP A 35 -2.48 -4.83 -14.05
N SER A 36 -1.80 -5.61 -14.90
CA SER A 36 -1.94 -5.52 -16.36
C SER A 36 -3.30 -5.93 -16.91
N GLU A 37 -4.14 -6.56 -16.09
CA GLU A 37 -5.48 -7.03 -16.44
C GLU A 37 -6.57 -6.10 -15.83
N GLU A 38 -6.18 -4.94 -15.31
CA GLU A 38 -7.03 -3.95 -14.65
C GLU A 38 -7.66 -4.43 -13.33
N ASN A 39 -7.15 -5.50 -12.72
CA ASN A 39 -7.59 -5.90 -11.39
C ASN A 39 -7.04 -4.94 -10.35
N GLN A 40 -7.90 -4.49 -9.44
CA GLN A 40 -7.47 -3.63 -8.34
C GLN A 40 -6.80 -4.45 -7.23
N LEU A 41 -5.56 -4.11 -6.93
CA LEU A 41 -4.74 -4.72 -5.89
C LEU A 41 -4.45 -3.70 -4.78
N ALA A 42 -4.13 -4.22 -3.60
CA ALA A 42 -3.70 -3.41 -2.46
C ALA A 42 -2.33 -3.89 -1.95
N LEU A 43 -1.41 -2.96 -1.71
CA LEU A 43 -0.21 -3.19 -0.93
C LEU A 43 -0.51 -2.86 0.53
N MET A 44 -0.30 -3.82 1.43
CA MET A 44 -0.58 -3.70 2.86
C MET A 44 0.71 -3.56 3.67
N CYS A 45 0.71 -2.65 4.64
CA CYS A 45 1.77 -2.49 5.62
C CYS A 45 1.19 -2.38 7.03
N GLY A 46 1.72 -3.17 7.97
CA GLY A 46 1.44 -3.04 9.40
C GLY A 46 2.57 -2.28 10.08
N VAL A 47 2.28 -1.11 10.65
CA VAL A 47 3.28 -0.26 11.33
C VAL A 47 3.05 -0.33 12.82
N ALA A 48 4.00 -0.92 13.56
CA ALA A 48 3.92 -0.99 15.02
C ALA A 48 3.88 0.41 15.63
N LYS A 49 3.03 0.60 16.63
CA LYS A 49 2.98 1.85 17.39
C LYS A 49 4.12 1.88 18.41
N SER A 50 4.64 3.08 18.66
CA SER A 50 5.69 3.33 19.67
C SER A 50 5.09 3.70 21.02
#